data_AF-A0A6C2YS32-F1
#
_entry.id   AF-A0A6C2YS32-F1
#
_cell.length_a   1.000
_cell.length_b   1.000
_cell.length_c   1.000
_cell.angle_alpha   90.00
_cell.angle_beta   90.00
_cell.angle_gamma   90.00
#
_symmetry.space_group_name_H-M   'P 1'
#
loop_
_entity.id
_entity.type
_entity.pdbx_description
1 polymer ?
#
loop_
_entity_poly.entity_id
_entity_poly.type
_entity_poly.pdbx_seq_one_letter_code
_entity_poly.pdbx_strand_id
1 'polypeptide(L)'
;MSTPRKKRNAGGRPPALTPEILNRTVQYLPAVLYLETLAGLLEVDRTTMFRWMRRGRKEASRLSLNSKAKPKESERLYLEFYHAIKKGLAIGELNALLAIRHAANRGSWQAAAWLLERRYPERWGRVDRQPPESGGDGATRYVIVEQERASPTHEAKSLPAEPNREPTAEGPPPG
;
A
#
# COMPACT_ATOMS: atom_id res chain seq x y z
N MET A 1 -20.91 -29.29 27.09
CA MET A 1 -20.85 -29.23 25.61
C MET A 1 -19.38 -29.21 25.20
N SER A 2 -18.85 -30.35 24.73
CA SER A 2 -17.43 -30.48 24.37
C SER A 2 -17.29 -30.32 22.86
N THR A 3 -16.67 -29.23 22.42
CA THR A 3 -16.42 -28.95 21.00
C THR A 3 -15.46 -30.01 20.44
N PRO A 4 -15.72 -30.61 19.27
CA PRO A 4 -14.80 -31.61 18.73
C PRO A 4 -13.54 -30.93 18.19
N ARG A 5 -12.38 -31.38 18.66
CA ARG A 5 -11.06 -30.92 18.24
C ARG A 5 -10.82 -31.34 16.78
N LYS A 6 -10.62 -30.38 15.87
CA LYS A 6 -10.29 -30.61 14.46
C LYS A 6 -9.09 -31.58 14.35
N LYS A 7 -9.31 -32.73 13.70
CA LYS A 7 -8.28 -33.76 13.44
C LYS A 7 -7.07 -33.11 12.76
N ARG A 8 -5.90 -33.19 13.37
CA ARG A 8 -4.62 -32.85 12.71
C ARG A 8 -4.29 -33.99 11.76
N ASN A 9 -4.19 -33.70 10.46
CA ASN A 9 -3.83 -34.73 9.47
C ASN A 9 -2.41 -35.24 9.77
N ALA A 10 -2.31 -36.55 10.01
CA ALA A 10 -1.06 -37.29 10.15
C ALA A 10 -0.22 -37.16 8.87
N GLY A 11 1.11 -37.09 9.02
CA GLY A 11 2.07 -36.76 7.96
C GLY A 11 1.81 -37.48 6.63
N GLY A 12 1.18 -36.76 5.70
CA GLY A 12 1.02 -37.17 4.32
C GLY A 12 2.07 -36.51 3.43
N ARG A 13 2.31 -37.11 2.27
CA ARG A 13 3.07 -36.54 1.15
C ARG A 13 2.75 -35.03 1.04
N PRO A 14 3.76 -34.14 1.02
CA PRO A 14 3.50 -32.71 0.93
C PRO A 14 2.57 -32.42 -0.25
N PRO A 15 1.66 -31.43 -0.13
CA PRO A 15 0.77 -31.09 -1.24
C PRO A 15 1.62 -30.85 -2.49
N ALA A 16 1.12 -31.30 -3.63
CA ALA A 16 1.74 -30.97 -4.90
C ALA A 16 1.42 -29.51 -5.21
N LEU A 17 2.37 -28.78 -5.80
CA LEU A 17 2.04 -27.50 -6.42
C LEU A 17 1.16 -27.78 -7.63
N THR A 18 -0.06 -27.24 -7.63
CA THR A 18 -1.02 -27.38 -8.73
C THR A 18 -1.22 -26.04 -9.45
N PRO A 19 -1.71 -26.05 -10.71
CA PRO A 19 -2.10 -24.82 -11.40
C PRO A 19 -3.14 -24.00 -10.63
N GLU A 20 -4.02 -24.64 -9.85
CA GLU A 20 -5.02 -23.94 -9.04
C GLU A 20 -4.37 -23.13 -7.90
N ILE A 21 -3.39 -23.71 -7.19
CA ILE A 21 -2.62 -23.00 -6.16
C ILE A 21 -1.89 -21.80 -6.78
N LEU A 22 -1.34 -21.96 -7.99
CA LEU A 22 -0.69 -20.87 -8.72
C LEU A 22 -1.69 -19.74 -9.06
N ASN A 23 -2.86 -20.08 -9.59
CA ASN A 23 -3.89 -19.09 -9.93
C ASN A 23 -4.37 -18.32 -8.69
N ARG A 24 -4.65 -19.02 -7.59
CA ARG A 24 -5.03 -18.37 -6.32
C ARG A 24 -3.90 -17.51 -5.75
N THR A 25 -2.64 -17.89 -5.97
CA THR A 25 -1.48 -17.07 -5.59
C THR A 25 -1.46 -15.73 -6.31
N VAL A 26 -1.69 -15.72 -7.62
CA VAL A 26 -1.77 -14.49 -8.42
C VAL A 26 -2.93 -13.61 -7.96
N GLN A 27 -4.04 -14.21 -7.56
CA GLN A 27 -5.22 -13.48 -7.07
C GLN A 27 -5.01 -12.86 -5.69
N TYR A 28 -4.49 -13.62 -4.72
CA TYR A 28 -4.49 -13.21 -3.32
C TYR A 28 -3.23 -12.43 -2.91
N LEU A 29 -2.07 -12.75 -3.49
CA LEU A 29 -0.81 -12.16 -3.02
C LEU A 29 -0.78 -10.62 -3.12
N PRO A 30 -1.27 -9.97 -4.19
CA PRO A 30 -1.31 -8.51 -4.25
C PRO A 30 -2.15 -7.85 -3.16
N ALA A 31 -3.12 -8.56 -2.60
CA ALA A 31 -3.99 -8.06 -1.53
C ALA A 31 -3.38 -8.25 -0.14
N VAL A 32 -2.67 -9.36 0.09
CA VAL A 32 -2.14 -9.69 1.42
C VAL A 32 -0.68 -9.30 1.62
N LEU A 33 0.12 -9.20 0.57
CA LEU A 33 1.55 -8.85 0.60
C LEU A 33 2.49 -9.73 1.45
N TYR A 34 1.97 -10.71 2.18
CA TYR A 34 2.75 -11.59 3.05
C TYR A 34 2.56 -13.06 2.67
N LEU A 35 3.69 -13.78 2.49
CA LEU A 35 3.66 -15.21 2.15
C LEU A 35 3.01 -16.06 3.24
N GLU A 36 3.10 -15.66 4.50
CA GLU A 36 2.51 -16.42 5.61
C GLU A 36 0.98 -16.36 5.58
N THR A 37 0.41 -15.17 5.35
CA THR A 37 -1.03 -15.01 5.13
C THR A 37 -1.48 -15.79 3.89
N LEU A 38 -0.71 -15.71 2.80
CA LEU A 38 -0.99 -16.49 1.59
C LEU A 38 -0.98 -18.00 1.88
N ALA A 39 -0.02 -18.50 2.65
CA ALA A 39 0.06 -19.91 3.07
C ALA A 39 -1.19 -20.35 3.83
N GLY A 40 -1.67 -19.52 4.76
CA GLY A 40 -2.94 -19.74 5.45
C GLY A 40 -4.13 -19.80 4.49
N LEU A 41 -4.25 -18.84 3.57
CA LEU A 41 -5.35 -18.76 2.58
C LEU A 41 -5.37 -19.94 1.58
N LEU A 42 -4.19 -20.46 1.24
CA LEU A 42 -4.05 -21.59 0.33
C LEU A 42 -4.09 -22.94 1.04
N GLU A 43 -4.19 -22.95 2.37
CA GLU A 43 -4.11 -24.15 3.23
C GLU A 43 -2.84 -24.97 2.98
N VAL A 44 -1.72 -24.28 2.70
CA VAL A 44 -0.40 -24.89 2.47
C VAL A 44 0.50 -24.56 3.64
N ASP A 45 1.21 -25.56 4.16
CA ASP A 45 2.21 -25.33 5.20
C ASP A 45 3.31 -24.37 4.70
N ARG A 46 3.70 -23.43 5.57
CA ARG A 46 4.73 -22.41 5.28
C ARG A 46 6.01 -23.04 4.73
N THR A 47 6.48 -24.14 5.31
CA THR A 47 7.73 -24.79 4.88
C THR A 47 7.62 -25.38 3.47
N THR A 48 6.42 -25.85 3.09
CA THR A 48 6.16 -26.36 1.74
C THR A 48 6.22 -25.23 0.73
N MET A 49 5.65 -24.07 1.04
CA MET A 49 5.70 -22.90 0.18
C MET A 49 7.13 -22.39 -0.05
N PHE A 50 7.93 -22.30 1.02
CA PHE A 50 9.36 -21.93 0.90
C PHE A 50 10.15 -22.96 0.08
N ARG A 51 9.82 -24.25 0.19
CA ARG A 51 10.45 -25.31 -0.62
C ARG A 51 10.16 -25.12 -2.10
N TRP A 52 8.91 -24.81 -2.48
CA TRP A 52 8.53 -24.50 -3.85
C TRP A 52 9.24 -23.26 -4.39
N MET A 53 9.29 -22.19 -3.60
CA MET A 53 10.05 -20.97 -3.93
C MET A 53 11.52 -21.26 -4.18
N ARG A 54 12.14 -22.10 -3.35
CA ARG A 54 13.56 -22.48 -3.50
C ARG A 54 13.81 -23.23 -4.81
N ARG A 55 12.90 -24.13 -5.21
CA ARG A 55 12.97 -24.83 -6.50
C ARG A 55 12.87 -23.85 -7.67
N GLY A 56 11.84 -23.00 -7.67
CA GLY A 56 11.65 -22.00 -8.72
C GLY A 56 12.82 -21.02 -8.83
N ARG A 57 13.35 -20.53 -7.71
CA ARG A 57 14.55 -19.68 -7.68
C ARG A 57 15.77 -20.39 -8.30
N LYS A 58 16.01 -21.65 -7.93
CA LYS A 58 17.13 -22.43 -8.46
C LYS A 58 17.02 -22.58 -9.98
N GLU A 59 15.82 -22.85 -10.48
CA GLU A 59 15.59 -22.96 -11.93
C GLU A 59 15.74 -21.60 -12.63
N ALA A 60 15.22 -20.52 -12.05
CA ALA A 60 15.41 -19.16 -12.57
C ALA A 60 16.90 -18.78 -12.67
N SER A 61 17.69 -19.09 -11.64
CA SER A 61 19.14 -18.87 -11.64
C SER A 61 19.87 -19.72 -12.69
N ARG A 62 19.43 -20.97 -12.92
CA ARG A 62 19.99 -21.82 -13.97
C ARG A 62 19.76 -21.22 -15.36
N LEU A 63 18.55 -20.70 -15.60
CA LEU A 63 18.18 -20.07 -16.87
C LEU A 63 18.92 -18.73 -17.09
N SER A 64 19.15 -17.94 -16.05
CA SER A 64 19.87 -16.67 -16.19
C SER A 64 21.34 -16.82 -16.58
N LEU A 65 21.96 -17.97 -16.26
CA LEU A 65 23.36 -18.25 -16.62
C LEU A 65 23.55 -18.69 -18.08
N ASN A 66 22.48 -19.10 -18.76
CA ASN A 66 22.54 -19.56 -20.15
C ASN A 66 21.27 -19.15 -20.90
N SER A 67 21.39 -18.15 -21.77
CA SER A 67 20.28 -17.60 -22.56
C SER A 67 19.61 -18.60 -23.51
N LYS A 68 20.28 -19.71 -23.86
CA LYS A 68 19.71 -20.78 -24.70
C LYS A 68 19.03 -21.89 -23.91
N ALA A 69 19.18 -21.89 -22.57
CA ALA A 69 18.57 -22.91 -21.74
C ALA A 69 17.04 -22.76 -21.71
N LYS A 70 16.33 -23.88 -21.80
CA LYS A 70 14.87 -23.94 -21.61
C LYS A 70 14.53 -24.45 -20.21
N PRO A 71 13.41 -24.04 -19.61
CA PRO A 71 12.96 -24.59 -18.33
C PRO A 71 12.82 -26.11 -18.39
N LYS A 72 13.24 -26.80 -17.32
CA LYS A 72 12.95 -28.23 -17.16
C LYS A 72 11.47 -28.41 -16.92
N GLU A 73 10.85 -29.40 -17.55
CA GLU A 73 9.42 -29.65 -17.42
C GLU A 73 9.00 -29.91 -15.96
N SER A 74 9.81 -30.66 -15.22
CA SER A 74 9.60 -30.94 -13.79
C SER A 74 9.76 -29.73 -12.87
N GLU A 75 10.35 -28.63 -13.34
CA GLU A 75 10.55 -27.38 -12.59
C GLU A 75 9.63 -26.25 -13.06
N ARG A 76 8.89 -26.43 -14.17
CA ARG A 76 8.09 -25.38 -14.81
C ARG A 76 7.11 -24.71 -13.85
N LEU A 77 6.28 -25.50 -13.16
CA LEU A 77 5.30 -24.94 -12.20
C LEU A 77 5.97 -24.21 -11.03
N TYR A 78 7.12 -24.69 -10.54
CA TYR A 78 7.84 -24.03 -9.45
C TYR A 78 8.46 -22.72 -9.90
N LEU A 79 8.98 -22.67 -11.13
CA LEU A 79 9.47 -21.46 -11.77
C LEU A 79 8.34 -20.43 -11.92
N GLU A 80 7.19 -20.84 -12.44
CA GLU A 80 6.01 -19.99 -12.57
C GLU A 80 5.53 -19.46 -11.21
N PHE A 81 5.48 -20.32 -10.19
CA PHE A 81 5.14 -19.93 -8.83
C PHE A 81 6.11 -18.90 -8.25
N TYR A 82 7.42 -19.09 -8.45
CA TYR A 82 8.43 -18.12 -8.03
C TYR A 82 8.23 -16.75 -8.69
N HIS A 83 7.96 -16.73 -10.00
CA HIS A 83 7.66 -15.49 -10.71
C HIS A 83 6.33 -14.86 -10.28
N ALA A 84 5.30 -15.67 -10.04
CA ALA A 84 4.00 -15.21 -9.55
C ALA A 84 4.13 -14.55 -8.18
N ILE A 85 4.91 -15.12 -7.26
CA ILE A 85 5.19 -14.50 -5.96
C ILE A 85 5.88 -13.14 -6.12
N LYS A 86 6.97 -13.08 -6.91
CA LYS A 86 7.68 -11.81 -7.15
C LYS A 86 6.78 -10.75 -7.77
N LYS A 87 6.00 -11.13 -8.78
CA LYS A 87 5.08 -10.24 -9.48
C LYS A 87 3.95 -9.77 -8.55
N GLY A 88 3.35 -10.68 -7.78
CA GLY A 88 2.25 -10.35 -6.89
C GLY A 88 2.66 -9.39 -5.77
N LEU A 89 3.86 -9.56 -5.19
CA LEU A 89 4.42 -8.61 -4.24
C LEU A 89 4.58 -7.21 -4.85
N ALA A 90 5.20 -7.11 -6.03
CA ALA A 90 5.39 -5.84 -6.72
C ALA A 90 4.05 -5.16 -7.07
N ILE A 91 3.03 -5.92 -7.49
CA ILE A 91 1.69 -5.38 -7.75
C ILE A 91 1.06 -4.88 -6.45
N GLY A 92 1.15 -5.64 -5.35
CA GLY A 92 0.59 -5.20 -4.07
C GLY A 92 1.25 -3.93 -3.54
N GLU A 93 2.57 -3.80 -3.69
CA GLU A 93 3.30 -2.57 -3.33
C GLU A 93 2.83 -1.38 -4.18
N LEU A 94 2.67 -1.59 -5.50
CA LEU A 94 2.12 -0.57 -6.38
C LEU A 94 0.70 -0.17 -5.96
N ASN A 95 -0.17 -1.13 -5.66
CA ASN A 95 -1.55 -0.88 -5.23
C ASN A 95 -1.59 -0.04 -3.94
N ALA A 96 -0.73 -0.36 -2.97
CA ALA A 96 -0.61 0.41 -1.74
C ALA A 96 -0.14 1.86 -2.01
N LEU A 97 0.88 2.04 -2.86
CA LEU A 97 1.36 3.36 -3.25
C LEU A 97 0.28 4.18 -3.99
N LEU A 98 -0.48 3.54 -4.89
CA LEU A 98 -1.59 4.18 -5.58
C LEU A 98 -2.68 4.60 -4.59
N ALA A 99 -3.04 3.75 -3.62
CA ALA A 99 -4.02 4.08 -2.59
C ALA A 99 -3.60 5.32 -1.78
N ILE A 100 -2.32 5.40 -1.38
CA ILE A 100 -1.78 6.56 -0.67
C ILE A 100 -1.80 7.81 -1.55
N ARG A 101 -1.37 7.70 -2.81
CA ARG A 101 -1.42 8.82 -3.77
C ARG A 101 -2.85 9.30 -4.03
N HIS A 102 -3.81 8.38 -4.11
CA HIS A 102 -5.23 8.74 -4.23
C HIS A 102 -5.74 9.46 -2.98
N ALA A 103 -5.34 9.04 -1.78
CA ALA A 103 -5.68 9.76 -0.54
C ALA A 103 -5.09 11.17 -0.51
N ALA A 104 -3.83 11.32 -0.93
CA ALA A 104 -3.16 12.62 -1.06
C ALA A 104 -3.94 13.56 -2.01
N ASN A 105 -4.30 13.06 -3.19
CA ASN A 105 -5.05 13.84 -4.19
C ASN A 105 -6.47 14.24 -3.73
N ARG A 106 -7.05 13.50 -2.76
CA ARG A 106 -8.37 13.81 -2.17
C ARG A 106 -8.28 14.73 -0.93
N GLY A 107 -7.11 15.31 -0.67
CA GLY A 107 -6.94 16.31 0.40
C GLY A 107 -6.35 15.79 1.70
N SER A 108 -5.94 14.52 1.79
CA SER A 108 -5.14 14.05 2.93
C SER A 108 -3.70 14.54 2.79
N TRP A 109 -3.42 15.73 3.34
CA TRP A 109 -2.09 16.32 3.30
C TRP A 109 -1.03 15.43 3.97
N GLN A 110 -1.40 14.63 4.98
CA GLN A 110 -0.48 13.67 5.62
C GLN A 110 0.01 12.60 4.63
N ALA A 111 -0.86 12.12 3.74
CA ALA A 111 -0.47 11.18 2.70
C ALA A 111 0.47 11.83 1.67
N ALA A 112 0.23 13.10 1.32
CA ALA A 112 1.13 13.87 0.45
C ALA A 112 2.50 14.10 1.12
N ALA A 113 2.51 14.50 2.39
CA ALA A 113 3.71 14.69 3.19
C ALA A 113 4.52 13.39 3.29
N TRP A 114 3.87 12.26 3.62
CA TRP A 114 4.51 10.95 3.68
C TRP A 114 5.19 10.56 2.36
N LEU A 115 4.57 10.84 1.21
CA LEU A 115 5.17 10.58 -0.10
C LEU A 115 6.41 11.45 -0.34
N LEU A 116 6.35 12.74 0.03
CA LEU A 116 7.48 13.68 -0.13
C LEU A 116 8.66 13.32 0.77
N GLU A 117 8.39 12.99 2.03
CA GLU A 117 9.39 12.53 3.02
C GLU A 117 10.16 11.32 2.48
N ARG A 118 9.46 10.33 1.92
CA ARG A 118 10.10 9.11 1.41
C ARG A 118 10.76 9.28 0.05
N ARG A 119 10.25 10.16 -0.80
CA ARG A 119 10.81 10.39 -2.15
C ARG A 119 12.03 11.31 -2.11
N TYR A 120 12.04 12.31 -1.25
CA TYR A 120 13.14 13.27 -1.11
C TYR A 120 13.50 13.47 0.37
N PRO A 121 14.08 12.45 1.03
CA PRO A 121 14.41 12.51 2.46
C PRO A 121 15.35 13.67 2.80
N GLU A 122 16.27 14.04 1.91
CA GLU A 122 17.17 15.18 2.15
C GLU A 122 16.45 16.54 2.24
N ARG A 123 15.28 16.69 1.60
CA ARG A 123 14.53 17.96 1.56
C ARG A 123 13.38 18.01 2.54
N TRP A 124 12.75 16.87 2.78
CA TRP A 124 11.52 16.77 3.56
C TRP A 124 11.61 15.81 4.74
N GLY A 125 12.72 15.06 4.87
CA GLY A 125 12.92 14.13 5.98
C GLY A 125 12.93 14.85 7.32
N ARG A 126 12.60 14.10 8.37
CA ARG A 126 12.60 14.62 9.73
C ARG A 126 14.05 14.92 10.13
N VAL A 127 14.29 16.17 10.53
CA VAL A 127 15.52 16.54 11.22
C VAL A 127 15.30 16.20 12.69
N ASP A 128 15.97 15.16 13.17
CA ASP A 128 16.04 14.86 14.60
C ASP A 128 16.83 15.99 15.26
N ARG A 129 16.13 17.03 15.69
CA ARG A 129 16.70 18.00 16.62
C ARG A 129 16.88 17.26 17.94
N GLN A 130 18.10 16.84 18.23
CA GLN A 130 18.46 16.53 19.61
C GLN A 130 18.09 17.73 20.47
N PRO A 131 17.38 17.54 21.60
CA PRO A 131 17.22 18.61 22.56
C PRO A 131 18.63 19.14 22.89
N PRO A 132 18.84 20.47 22.96
CA PRO A 132 20.10 20.98 23.44
C PRO A 132 20.40 20.32 24.78
N GLU A 133 21.59 19.72 24.91
CA GLU A 133 22.06 19.14 26.16
C GLU A 133 21.86 20.21 27.24
N SER A 134 21.11 19.88 28.30
CA SER A 134 20.80 20.83 29.37
C SER A 134 22.09 21.25 30.07
N GLY A 135 22.65 22.35 29.59
CA GLY A 135 23.77 23.07 30.17
C GLY A 135 23.40 24.53 30.33
N GLY A 136 22.85 24.87 31.49
CA GLY A 136 22.89 26.22 32.10
C GLY A 136 22.02 27.31 31.47
N ASP A 137 21.08 27.82 32.27
CA ASP A 137 20.48 29.16 32.24
C ASP A 137 20.46 29.90 30.90
N GLY A 138 19.36 29.71 30.16
CA GLY A 138 19.03 30.53 29.00
C GLY A 138 17.53 30.64 28.85
N ALA A 139 16.92 31.57 29.61
CA ALA A 139 15.50 31.90 29.48
C ALA A 139 15.18 32.24 28.01
N THR A 140 14.50 31.32 27.32
CA THR A 140 14.00 31.55 25.97
C THR A 140 12.78 32.45 26.09
N ARG A 141 12.94 33.76 25.88
CA ARG A 141 11.81 34.68 25.72
C ARG A 141 11.16 34.41 24.37
N TYR A 142 9.93 33.89 24.40
CA TYR A 142 9.04 33.95 23.24
C TYR A 142 8.68 35.42 23.00
N VAL A 143 9.12 35.98 21.88
CA VAL A 143 8.54 37.23 21.37
C VAL A 143 7.24 36.84 20.65
N ILE A 144 6.11 37.12 21.29
CA ILE A 144 4.82 37.10 20.62
C ILE A 144 4.85 38.30 19.68
N VAL A 145 5.00 38.06 18.37
CA VAL A 145 4.74 39.08 17.37
C VAL A 145 3.22 39.17 17.26
N GLU A 146 2.62 40.16 17.93
CA GLU A 146 1.25 40.55 17.62
C GLU A 146 1.23 41.03 16.16
N GLN A 147 0.61 40.23 15.27
CA GLN A 147 0.25 40.74 13.96
C GLN A 147 -0.80 41.84 14.17
N GLU A 148 -0.42 43.09 13.87
CA GLU A 148 -1.38 44.15 13.64
C GLU A 148 -2.36 43.67 12.57
N ARG A 149 -3.59 43.34 12.99
CA ARG A 149 -4.72 43.24 12.07
C ARG A 149 -4.94 44.64 11.54
N ALA A 150 -4.43 44.91 10.34
CA ALA A 150 -4.88 46.04 9.55
C ALA A 150 -6.41 45.96 9.46
N SER A 151 -7.08 46.85 10.19
CA SER A 151 -8.52 47.02 10.10
C SER A 151 -8.82 47.56 8.70
N PRO A 152 -9.69 46.92 7.91
CA PRO A 152 -10.13 47.52 6.66
C PRO A 152 -11.04 48.70 7.02
N THR A 153 -10.48 49.91 6.99
CA THR A 153 -11.23 51.15 7.05
C THR A 153 -12.24 51.17 5.91
N HIS A 154 -13.49 51.49 6.25
CA HIS A 154 -14.63 51.61 5.37
C HIS A 154 -14.34 52.38 4.06
N GLU A 155 -14.65 51.76 2.93
CA GLU A 155 -15.48 52.36 1.87
C GLU A 155 -15.90 51.28 0.86
N ALA A 156 -17.03 50.64 1.12
CA ALA A 156 -17.79 49.92 0.09
C ALA A 156 -19.16 50.60 -0.01
N LYS A 157 -19.34 51.41 -1.05
CA LYS A 157 -20.64 51.98 -1.42
C LYS A 157 -21.67 50.86 -1.54
N SER A 158 -22.79 51.04 -0.83
CA SER A 158 -23.98 50.20 -0.87
C SER A 158 -24.48 50.02 -2.32
N LEU A 159 -24.54 48.78 -2.79
CA LEU A 159 -25.41 48.38 -3.89
C LEU A 159 -26.70 47.77 -3.30
N PRO A 160 -27.89 48.13 -3.82
CA PRO A 160 -29.14 47.63 -3.28
C PRO A 160 -29.34 46.14 -3.57
N ALA A 161 -29.97 45.46 -2.60
CA ALA A 161 -30.30 44.04 -2.65
C ALA A 161 -31.28 43.72 -3.80
N GLU A 162 -30.94 42.72 -4.62
CA GLU A 162 -31.91 42.10 -5.53
C GLU A 162 -32.84 41.15 -4.76
N PRO A 163 -34.15 41.17 -5.03
CA PRO A 163 -35.11 40.33 -4.33
C PRO A 163 -35.12 38.89 -4.87
N ASN A 164 -35.27 37.97 -3.91
CA ASN A 164 -35.56 36.54 -4.04
C ASN A 164 -36.46 36.19 -5.25
N ARG A 165 -36.02 35.23 -6.07
CA ARG A 165 -36.93 34.43 -6.91
C ARG A 165 -36.82 32.97 -6.50
N GLU A 166 -37.87 32.51 -5.82
CA GLU A 166 -38.19 31.10 -5.62
C GLU A 166 -38.62 30.41 -6.94
N PRO A 167 -38.63 29.07 -6.99
CA PRO A 167 -38.47 28.31 -8.22
C PRO A 167 -39.81 28.02 -8.91
N THR A 168 -39.95 28.37 -10.18
CA THR A 168 -41.08 27.92 -11.00
C THR A 168 -40.72 26.58 -11.66
N ALA A 169 -41.39 25.54 -11.19
CA ALA A 169 -41.48 24.25 -11.85
C ALA A 169 -42.30 24.38 -13.14
N GLU A 170 -41.79 23.88 -14.27
CA GLU A 170 -42.61 23.45 -15.40
C GLU A 170 -41.94 22.22 -16.03
N GLY A 171 -42.67 21.10 -15.98
CA GLY A 171 -42.29 19.83 -16.59
C GLY A 171 -42.48 19.83 -18.12
N PRO A 172 -42.04 18.75 -18.79
CA PRO A 172 -41.94 18.67 -20.25
C PRO A 172 -43.32 18.33 -20.87
N PRO A 173 -43.54 18.62 -22.17
CA PRO A 173 -43.61 17.53 -23.18
C PRO A 173 -43.39 18.03 -24.66
N PRO A 174 -43.77 17.29 -25.72
CA PRO A 174 -43.26 16.00 -26.19
C PRO A 174 -42.80 16.06 -27.68
N GLY A 175 -42.08 15.05 -28.15
CA GLY A 175 -41.76 14.84 -29.57
C GLY A 175 -40.60 13.90 -29.78
#